data_AF-A0A5N5GIH1-F1
#
_entry.id   AF-A0A5N5GIH1-F1
#
_cell.length_a   1.000
_cell.length_b   1.000
_cell.length_c   1.000
_cell.angle_alpha   90.00
_cell.angle_beta   90.00
_cell.angle_gamma   90.00
#
_symmetry.space_group_name_H-M   'P 1'
#
loop_
_entity.id
_entity.type
_entity.pdbx_description
1 polymer ?
#
loop_
_entity_poly.entity_id
_entity_poly.type
_entity_poly.pdbx_seq_one_letter_code
_entity_poly.pdbx_strand_id
1 'polypeptide(L)'
;MLASPFYADFVVDGEESGVLSVSAGPSNMSMPYAIDGILNGIEIIRLNSMGSLGSKHCGGWVVRNWPKGNVGAAVPLVAAACLLLLAGWSKLPTSVSKVILKHGNAQFLVK
;
A
#
# COMPACT_ATOMS: atom_id res chain seq x y z
N MET A 1 43.45 -17.08 3.53
CA MET A 1 42.22 -17.90 3.47
C MET A 1 41.12 -17.01 2.93
N LEU A 2 40.41 -17.43 1.88
CA LEU A 2 39.26 -16.71 1.34
C LEU A 2 37.99 -17.24 2.03
N ALA A 3 37.01 -16.38 2.28
CA ALA A 3 35.73 -16.81 2.84
C ALA A 3 35.00 -17.71 1.82
N SER A 4 34.48 -18.86 2.29
CA SER A 4 33.59 -19.71 1.49
C SER A 4 32.15 -19.32 1.78
N PRO A 5 31.28 -19.17 0.76
CA PRO A 5 29.86 -18.99 1.00
C PRO A 5 29.26 -20.25 1.67
N PHE A 6 28.24 -20.05 2.50
CA PHE A 6 27.51 -21.10 3.20
C PHE A 6 26.01 -20.81 3.14
N TYR A 7 25.21 -21.85 2.84
CA TYR A 7 23.75 -21.78 2.73
C TYR A 7 23.13 -22.95 3.49
N ALA A 8 21.95 -22.72 4.07
CA ALA A 8 21.17 -23.73 4.79
C ALA A 8 19.67 -23.53 4.52
N ASP A 9 18.98 -24.62 4.17
CA ASP A 9 17.56 -24.61 3.82
C ASP A 9 16.70 -25.12 4.97
N PHE A 10 15.58 -24.43 5.22
CA PHE A 10 14.61 -24.79 6.24
C PHE A 10 13.20 -24.78 5.65
N VAL A 11 12.39 -25.79 6.01
CA VAL A 11 10.97 -25.87 5.68
C VAL A 11 10.17 -25.71 6.95
N VAL A 12 9.22 -24.77 6.94
CA VAL A 12 8.31 -24.50 8.06
C VAL A 12 6.88 -24.49 7.56
N ASP A 13 5.95 -24.97 8.38
CA ASP A 13 4.52 -24.84 8.09
C ASP A 13 4.09 -23.39 8.23
N GLY A 14 3.30 -22.90 7.26
CA GLY A 14 2.77 -21.55 7.33
C GLY A 14 1.68 -21.45 8.38
N GLU A 15 1.95 -20.74 9.48
CA GLU A 15 0.94 -20.45 10.50
C GLU A 15 -0.20 -19.57 9.95
N GLU A 16 -1.40 -19.71 10.52
CA GLU A 16 -2.58 -18.92 10.12
C GLU A 16 -2.36 -17.40 10.26
N SER A 17 -1.46 -16.99 11.17
CA SER A 17 -1.05 -15.60 11.41
C SER A 17 -0.37 -14.95 10.21
N GLY A 18 0.23 -15.74 9.31
CA GLY A 18 0.95 -15.22 8.13
C GLY A 18 2.25 -14.50 8.46
N VAL A 19 2.74 -14.62 9.69
CA VAL A 19 4.01 -14.03 10.15
C VAL A 19 5.09 -15.11 10.19
N LEU A 20 6.20 -14.88 9.50
CA LEU A 20 7.42 -15.67 9.60
C LEU A 20 8.48 -14.86 10.33
N SER A 21 8.97 -15.35 11.47
CA SER A 21 10.05 -14.72 12.23
C SER A 21 11.34 -15.49 12.02
N VAL A 22 12.41 -14.77 11.68
CA VAL A 22 13.76 -15.34 11.54
C VAL A 22 14.71 -14.49 12.37
N SER A 23 15.52 -15.15 13.20
CA SER A 23 16.53 -14.51 14.02
C SER A 23 17.86 -15.24 13.91
N ALA A 24 18.95 -14.48 13.95
CA ALA A 24 20.31 -14.98 14.02
C ALA A 24 21.03 -14.24 15.16
N GLY A 25 21.75 -14.99 15.99
CA GLY A 25 22.42 -14.41 17.15
C GLY A 25 23.28 -15.44 17.89
N PRO A 26 23.91 -15.02 19.00
CA PRO A 26 24.73 -15.89 19.84
C PRO A 26 24.01 -17.12 20.34
N SER A 27 24.79 -18.18 20.59
CA SER A 27 24.32 -19.39 21.26
C SER A 27 25.06 -19.59 22.58
N ASN A 28 24.41 -20.10 23.63
CA ASN A 28 25.11 -20.45 24.87
C ASN A 28 26.12 -21.60 24.69
N MET A 29 26.11 -22.26 23.53
CA MET A 29 27.08 -23.29 23.14
C MET A 29 28.26 -22.73 22.33
N SER A 30 28.28 -21.43 21.99
CA SER A 30 29.37 -20.84 21.22
C SER A 30 30.62 -20.63 22.07
N MET A 31 31.80 -20.68 21.44
CA MET A 31 33.07 -20.34 22.09
C MET A 31 33.04 -18.86 22.55
N PRO A 32 33.73 -18.48 23.66
CA PRO A 32 33.70 -17.12 24.20
C PRO A 32 34.09 -16.00 23.22
N TYR A 33 34.85 -16.34 22.18
CA TYR A 33 35.33 -15.42 21.14
C TYR A 33 34.54 -15.51 19.82
N ALA A 34 33.49 -16.35 19.75
CA ALA A 34 32.69 -16.59 18.55
C ALA A 34 31.19 -16.39 18.86
N ILE A 35 30.87 -15.23 19.42
CA ILE A 35 29.53 -14.88 19.96
C ILE A 35 28.60 -14.32 18.86
N ASP A 36 29.10 -14.11 17.65
CA ASP A 36 28.34 -13.41 16.62
C ASP A 36 27.46 -14.36 15.78
N GLY A 37 26.21 -13.94 15.55
CA GLY A 37 25.36 -14.49 14.50
C GLY A 37 25.41 -13.60 13.27
N ILE A 38 25.88 -14.12 12.14
CA ILE A 38 25.97 -13.38 10.87
C ILE A 38 25.03 -14.02 9.85
N LEU A 39 24.14 -13.23 9.27
CA LEU A 39 23.27 -13.62 8.17
C LEU A 39 23.51 -12.68 6.99
N ASN A 40 24.23 -13.18 5.98
CA ASN A 40 24.58 -12.37 4.80
C ASN A 40 23.38 -12.13 3.87
N GLY A 41 22.44 -13.08 3.83
CA GLY A 41 21.26 -13.02 2.99
C GLY A 41 20.26 -14.10 3.38
N ILE A 42 18.99 -13.89 3.02
CA ILE A 42 17.90 -14.82 3.26
C ILE A 42 16.96 -14.84 2.07
N GLU A 43 16.50 -16.05 1.71
CA GLU A 43 15.50 -16.27 0.68
C GLU A 43 14.29 -16.97 1.31
N ILE A 44 13.10 -16.37 1.15
CA ILE A 44 11.85 -16.92 1.69
C ILE A 44 10.99 -17.33 0.49
N ILE A 45 10.75 -18.63 0.37
CA ILE A 45 9.99 -19.20 -0.75
C ILE A 45 8.73 -19.86 -0.20
N ARG A 46 7.57 -19.42 -0.70
CA ARG A 46 6.29 -20.05 -0.38
C ARG A 46 6.14 -21.33 -1.20
N LEU A 47 6.06 -22.46 -0.51
CA LEU A 47 5.76 -23.74 -1.14
C LEU A 47 4.25 -23.91 -1.32
N ASN A 48 3.90 -24.68 -2.34
CA ASN A 48 2.53 -24.88 -2.76
C ASN A 48 2.03 -26.25 -2.32
N SER A 49 1.00 -26.26 -1.48
CA SER A 49 0.18 -27.43 -1.25
C SER A 49 -1.05 -27.33 -2.16
N MET A 50 -1.15 -28.18 -3.20
CA MET A 50 -2.28 -28.23 -4.15
C MET A 50 -2.46 -27.06 -5.15
N GLY A 51 -1.42 -26.63 -5.85
CA GLY A 51 -1.59 -25.79 -7.05
C GLY A 51 -1.92 -24.29 -6.81
N SER A 52 -1.96 -23.80 -5.57
CA SER A 52 -2.25 -22.39 -5.25
C SER A 52 -1.10 -21.67 -4.53
N LEU A 53 -0.46 -20.72 -5.23
CA LEU A 53 0.44 -19.70 -4.66
C LEU A 53 -0.29 -18.37 -4.39
N GLY A 54 -1.60 -18.31 -4.67
CA GLY A 54 -2.38 -17.08 -4.60
C GLY A 54 -2.61 -16.60 -3.16
N SER A 55 -2.51 -15.30 -2.94
CA SER A 55 -3.09 -14.65 -1.77
C SER A 55 -4.62 -14.87 -1.75
N LYS A 56 -5.22 -14.94 -0.56
CA LYS A 56 -6.67 -15.14 -0.37
C LYS A 56 -7.55 -14.10 -1.10
N HIS A 57 -6.99 -12.96 -1.50
CA HIS A 57 -7.66 -11.92 -2.27
C HIS A 57 -7.24 -11.97 -3.73
N CYS A 58 -7.68 -13.03 -4.38
CA CYS A 58 -7.60 -13.18 -5.82
C CYS A 58 -8.52 -12.14 -6.47
N GLY A 59 -8.06 -11.41 -7.49
CA GLY A 59 -8.93 -10.60 -8.37
C GLY A 59 -10.10 -11.42 -8.95
N GLY A 60 -9.98 -12.75 -8.95
CA GLY A 60 -11.08 -13.67 -9.24
C GLY A 60 -12.27 -13.60 -8.28
N TRP A 61 -12.11 -13.16 -7.03
CA TRP A 61 -13.25 -12.95 -6.11
C TRP A 61 -14.07 -11.73 -6.54
N VAL A 62 -13.40 -10.65 -6.96
CA VAL A 62 -14.05 -9.45 -7.52
C VAL A 62 -14.80 -9.81 -8.81
N VAL A 63 -14.17 -10.59 -9.69
CA VAL A 63 -14.81 -11.01 -10.96
C VAL A 63 -15.97 -11.99 -10.71
N ARG A 64 -15.84 -12.93 -9.76
CA ARG A 64 -16.91 -13.89 -9.43
C ARG A 64 -18.11 -13.22 -8.78
N ASN A 65 -17.87 -12.24 -7.92
CA ASN A 65 -18.92 -11.50 -7.21
C ASN A 65 -19.38 -10.25 -7.98
N TRP A 66 -18.90 -10.06 -9.21
CA TRP A 66 -19.34 -8.96 -10.06
C TRP A 66 -20.83 -9.12 -10.37
N PRO A 67 -21.66 -8.08 -10.14
CA PRO A 67 -23.08 -8.12 -10.47
C PRO A 67 -23.27 -8.46 -11.96
N LYS A 68 -23.89 -9.60 -12.26
CA LYS A 68 -24.20 -10.00 -13.64
C LYS A 68 -25.38 -9.19 -14.18
N GLY A 69 -25.35 -8.88 -15.47
CA GLY A 69 -26.40 -8.11 -16.16
C GLY A 69 -26.22 -6.59 -16.05
N ASN A 70 -27.31 -5.83 -16.26
CA ASN A 70 -27.26 -4.37 -16.41
C ASN A 70 -26.69 -3.64 -15.18
N VAL A 71 -26.79 -4.22 -13.98
CA VAL A 71 -26.22 -3.66 -12.75
C VAL A 71 -24.69 -3.61 -12.80
N GLY A 72 -24.05 -4.62 -13.40
CA GLY A 72 -22.61 -4.62 -13.59
C GLY A 72 -22.13 -3.56 -14.58
N ALA A 73 -22.92 -3.21 -15.59
CA ALA A 73 -22.60 -2.13 -16.53
C ALA A 73 -22.82 -0.73 -15.94
N ALA A 74 -23.72 -0.59 -14.96
CA ALA A 74 -23.99 0.68 -14.30
C ALA A 74 -22.81 1.13 -13.39
N VAL A 75 -22.10 0.20 -12.77
CA VAL A 75 -20.96 0.50 -11.88
C VAL A 75 -19.86 1.35 -12.56
N PRO A 76 -19.31 0.97 -13.74
CA PRO A 76 -18.31 1.80 -14.42
C PRO A 76 -18.89 3.11 -14.96
N LEU A 77 -20.17 3.16 -15.34
CA LEU A 77 -20.83 4.39 -15.78
C LEU A 77 -20.97 5.40 -14.64
N VAL A 78 -21.36 4.94 -13.45
CA VAL A 78 -21.43 5.78 -12.25
C VAL A 78 -20.03 6.26 -11.86
N ALA A 79 -19.03 5.38 -11.88
CA ALA A 79 -17.65 5.77 -11.61
C ALA A 79 -17.13 6.83 -12.60
N ALA A 80 -17.40 6.66 -13.89
CA ALA A 80 -17.04 7.63 -14.93
C ALA A 80 -17.76 8.97 -14.73
N ALA A 81 -19.05 8.97 -14.39
CA ALA A 81 -19.79 10.18 -14.09
C ALA A 81 -19.21 10.91 -12.86
N CYS A 82 -18.87 10.18 -11.79
CA CYS A 82 -18.21 10.76 -10.62
C CYS A 82 -16.85 11.38 -10.96
N LEU A 83 -16.03 10.70 -11.77
CA LEU A 83 -14.73 11.24 -12.22
C LEU A 83 -14.90 12.50 -13.07
N LEU A 84 -15.90 12.54 -13.95
CA LEU A 84 -16.22 13.72 -14.75
C LEU A 84 -16.72 14.89 -13.90
N LEU A 85 -17.52 14.62 -12.87
CA LEU A 85 -17.98 15.65 -11.93
C LEU A 85 -16.82 16.22 -11.11
N LEU A 86 -15.92 15.35 -10.60
CA LEU A 86 -14.73 15.78 -9.85
C LEU A 86 -13.75 16.56 -10.75
N ALA A 87 -13.51 16.09 -11.97
CA ALA A 87 -12.69 16.80 -12.95
C ALA A 87 -13.35 18.12 -13.40
N GLY A 88 -14.67 18.14 -13.54
CA GLY A 88 -15.44 19.34 -13.87
C GLY A 88 -15.41 20.40 -12.75
N TRP A 89 -15.46 19.97 -11.50
CA TRP A 89 -15.34 20.88 -10.34
C TRP A 89 -13.94 21.47 -10.20
N SER A 90 -12.90 20.77 -10.69
CA SER A 90 -11.54 21.34 -10.78
C SER A 90 -11.40 22.48 -11.81
N LYS A 91 -12.46 22.78 -12.57
CA LYS A 91 -12.51 23.82 -13.62
C LYS A 91 -13.51 24.96 -13.34
N LEU A 92 -13.94 25.17 -12.09
CA LEU A 92 -14.67 26.39 -11.76
C LEU A 92 -13.68 27.58 -11.76
N PRO A 93 -13.96 28.69 -12.48
CA PRO A 93 -13.12 29.88 -12.37
C PRO A 93 -13.29 30.41 -10.94
N THR A 94 -12.20 30.46 -10.18
CA THR A 94 -12.09 31.33 -9.01
C THR A 94 -12.10 32.78 -9.51
N SER A 95 -13.25 33.27 -9.96
CA SER A 95 -13.46 34.68 -10.16
C SER A 95 -13.63 35.29 -8.77
N VAL A 96 -12.52 35.76 -8.21
CA VAL A 96 -12.54 36.72 -7.11
C VAL A 96 -13.37 37.89 -7.62
N SER A 97 -14.62 38.00 -7.17
CA SER A 97 -15.40 39.20 -7.39
C SER A 97 -14.69 40.34 -6.67
N LYS A 98 -13.98 41.13 -7.47
CA LYS A 98 -13.53 42.48 -7.21
C LYS A 98 -14.77 43.31 -6.88
N VAL A 99 -15.27 43.19 -5.66
CA VAL A 99 -16.29 44.08 -5.10
C VAL A 99 -15.61 45.41 -4.88
N ILE A 100 -15.68 46.23 -5.92
CA ILE A 100 -15.63 47.68 -5.84
C ILE A 100 -16.81 48.09 -4.95
N LEU A 101 -16.58 48.13 -3.64
CA LEU A 101 -17.21 49.10 -2.74
C LEU A 101 -16.30 50.33 -2.84
N LYS A 102 -16.54 51.37 -3.65
CA LYS A 102 -17.76 52.20 -3.77
C LYS A 102 -18.41 52.54 -2.43
N HIS A 103 -17.60 52.92 -1.44
CA HIS A 103 -17.94 54.02 -0.54
C HIS A 103 -16.70 54.49 0.24
N GLY A 104 -16.19 55.67 -0.11
CA GLY A 104 -15.00 56.25 0.51
C GLY A 104 -14.85 57.71 0.10
N ASN A 105 -15.81 58.53 0.51
CA ASN A 105 -15.74 60.00 0.58
C ASN A 105 -16.92 60.41 1.46
N ALA A 106 -16.81 61.23 2.50
CA ALA A 106 -15.69 61.89 3.14
C ALA A 106 -16.24 62.38 4.49
N GLN A 107 -15.55 62.13 5.61
CA GLN A 107 -15.60 62.98 6.81
C GLN A 107 -14.41 62.61 7.71
N PHE A 108 -13.36 63.41 7.68
CA PHE A 108 -12.53 63.64 8.86
C PHE A 108 -12.06 65.10 8.83
N LEU A 109 -12.88 65.95 9.45
CA LEU A 109 -12.56 67.32 9.81
C LEU A 109 -11.68 67.27 11.07
N VAL A 110 -10.42 67.70 10.94
CA VAL A 110 -9.59 68.16 12.06
C VAL A 110 -9.31 69.64 11.84
N LYS A 111 -10.15 70.49 12.43
CA LYS A 111 -9.78 71.60 13.30
C LYS A 111 -11.03 72.23 13.90
#